data_AF-A0A7J0FRJ9-F1
#
_entry.id   AF-A0A7J0FRJ9-F1
#
_cell.length_a   1.000
_cell.length_b   1.000
_cell.length_c   1.000
_cell.angle_alpha   90.00
_cell.angle_beta   90.00
_cell.angle_gamma   90.00
#
_symmetry.space_group_name_H-M   'P 1'
#
loop_
_entity.id
_entity.type
_entity.pdbx_description
1 polymer ?
#
loop_
_entity_poly.entity_id
_entity_poly.type
_entity_poly.pdbx_seq_one_letter_code
_entity_poly.pdbx_strand_id
1 'polypeptide(L)'
;MIVFREFTTLEASTIDPSNIGVFNPQSSALKEAIDDLEWPGSSIQITLQPVPPSVTFRGDGHGDLQIDFKYYVNTDLLVAFHCDHQVSYRYKYKFLHATTSNIPTSVIKDNRGSKLTIGRGGMLKVQHLVSVARPSISHSHVDSAGYQQPSRIAYIEFFVKPEEDEATGNDS
;
A
#
# COMPACT_ATOMS: atom_id res chain seq x y z
N MET A 1 11.17 6.98 -6.31
CA MET A 1 11.63 6.12 -7.41
C MET A 1 10.54 5.10 -7.67
N ILE A 2 10.03 4.99 -8.89
CA ILE A 2 9.03 3.97 -9.28
C ILE A 2 9.79 2.81 -9.92
N VAL A 3 9.62 1.60 -9.39
CA VAL A 3 10.26 0.39 -9.93
C VAL A 3 9.18 -0.52 -10.50
N PHE A 4 9.34 -0.93 -11.75
CA PHE A 4 8.48 -1.94 -12.40
C PHE A 4 9.24 -3.27 -12.41
N ARG A 5 8.61 -4.34 -11.90
CA ARG A 5 9.13 -5.71 -12.01
C ARG A 5 8.01 -6.63 -12.52
N GLU A 6 8.32 -7.41 -13.56
CA GLU A 6 7.49 -8.48 -14.08
C GLU A 6 7.89 -9.79 -13.38
N PHE A 7 6.94 -10.53 -12.82
CA PHE A 7 7.19 -11.81 -12.15
C PHE A 7 6.24 -12.89 -12.65
N THR A 8 6.74 -14.12 -12.72
CA THR A 8 5.91 -15.34 -12.83
C THR A 8 5.36 -15.70 -11.44
N THR A 9 4.18 -16.32 -11.41
CA THR A 9 3.20 -16.41 -10.32
C THR A 9 3.64 -17.11 -9.00
N LEU A 10 4.93 -17.28 -8.73
CA LEU A 10 5.45 -18.07 -7.61
C LEU A 10 6.39 -17.32 -6.65
N GLU A 11 6.72 -16.05 -6.89
CA GLU A 11 7.59 -15.24 -5.99
C GLU A 11 6.82 -14.24 -5.11
N ALA A 12 5.55 -14.52 -4.82
CA ALA A 12 4.70 -13.60 -4.06
C ALA A 12 4.55 -14.08 -2.63
N SER A 13 5.49 -13.74 -1.75
CA SER A 13 5.24 -13.43 -0.31
C SER A 13 6.45 -13.60 0.61
N THR A 14 7.70 -13.60 0.14
CA THR A 14 8.84 -13.62 1.08
C THR A 14 8.75 -12.40 2.01
N ILE A 15 8.44 -12.65 3.28
CA ILE A 15 8.54 -11.66 4.35
C ILE A 15 10.04 -11.49 4.57
N ASP A 16 10.60 -10.40 4.05
CA ASP A 16 11.98 -10.04 4.34
C ASP A 16 12.10 -9.81 5.86
N PRO A 17 13.00 -10.52 6.57
CA PRO A 17 13.16 -10.40 8.02
C PRO A 17 13.69 -9.03 8.47
N SER A 18 14.08 -8.15 7.55
CA SER A 18 14.37 -6.75 7.84
C SER A 18 13.11 -5.87 7.92
N ASN A 19 11.94 -6.39 7.55
CA ASN A 19 10.67 -5.68 7.69
C ASN A 19 10.23 -5.70 9.15
N ILE A 20 9.83 -4.53 9.65
CA ILE A 20 9.31 -4.38 11.02
C ILE A 20 7.78 -4.38 11.06
N GLY A 21 7.12 -4.25 9.89
CA GLY A 21 5.68 -4.42 9.78
C GLY A 21 5.22 -4.58 8.34
N VAL A 22 4.16 -5.36 8.14
CA VAL A 22 3.54 -5.65 6.84
C VAL A 22 2.03 -5.64 7.01
N PHE A 23 1.33 -5.02 6.07
CA PHE A 23 -0.13 -5.09 6.03
C PHE A 23 -0.68 -4.98 4.61
N ASN A 24 -1.83 -5.59 4.36
CA ASN A 24 -2.42 -5.71 3.04
C ASN A 24 -3.85 -5.15 3.02
N PRO A 25 -4.01 -3.83 2.85
CA PRO A 25 -5.33 -3.24 2.75
C PRO A 25 -5.90 -3.41 1.33
N GLN A 26 -7.23 -3.35 1.23
CA GLN A 26 -7.90 -3.15 -0.05
C GLN A 26 -7.42 -1.84 -0.69
N SER A 27 -7.10 -1.86 -1.98
CA SER A 27 -6.51 -0.69 -2.65
C SER A 27 -7.44 0.52 -2.71
N SER A 28 -8.76 0.31 -2.82
CA SER A 28 -9.75 1.39 -2.73
C SER A 28 -9.78 2.00 -1.33
N ALA A 29 -9.79 1.17 -0.29
CA ALA A 29 -9.84 1.62 1.10
C ALA A 29 -8.55 2.36 1.50
N LEU A 30 -7.40 1.91 1.01
CA LEU A 30 -6.13 2.64 1.16
C LEU A 30 -6.19 4.02 0.48
N LYS A 31 -6.72 4.07 -0.74
CA LYS A 31 -6.83 5.33 -1.49
C LYS A 31 -7.76 6.30 -0.75
N GLU A 32 -8.96 5.84 -0.41
CA GLU A 32 -9.96 6.62 0.34
C GLU A 32 -9.39 7.12 1.66
N ALA A 33 -8.72 6.27 2.44
CA ALA A 33 -8.12 6.69 3.70
C ALA A 33 -7.03 7.76 3.56
N ILE A 34 -6.26 7.74 2.47
CA ILE A 34 -5.28 8.79 2.18
C ILE A 34 -5.98 10.07 1.73
N ASP A 35 -6.96 9.97 0.83
CA ASP A 35 -7.70 11.12 0.30
C ASP A 35 -8.50 11.84 1.41
N ASP A 36 -9.11 11.10 2.34
CA ASP A 36 -9.85 11.66 3.48
C ASP A 36 -8.96 12.43 4.46
N LEU A 37 -7.67 12.10 4.48
CA LEU A 37 -6.65 12.76 5.29
C LEU A 37 -5.94 13.91 4.53
N GLU A 38 -6.50 14.36 3.40
CA GLU A 38 -5.95 15.46 2.62
C GLU A 38 -6.00 16.78 3.39
N TRP A 39 -4.82 17.23 3.83
CA TRP A 39 -4.62 18.59 4.33
C TRP A 39 -3.38 19.23 3.68
N PRO A 40 -3.46 20.50 3.23
CA PRO A 40 -2.33 21.19 2.59
C PRO A 40 -1.10 21.23 3.51
N GLY A 41 0.03 20.70 3.03
CA GLY A 41 1.29 20.71 3.79
C GLY A 41 1.35 19.73 4.97
N SER A 42 0.33 18.89 5.16
CA SER A 42 0.26 17.94 6.26
C SER A 42 1.06 16.66 6.03
N SER A 43 1.15 15.90 7.11
CA SER A 43 1.68 14.55 7.12
C SER A 43 0.66 13.60 7.72
N ILE A 44 0.78 12.33 7.34
CA ILE A 44 -0.02 11.25 7.90
C ILE A 44 0.91 10.38 8.74
N GLN A 45 0.53 10.17 9.99
CA GLN A 45 1.15 9.20 10.88
C GLN A 45 0.48 7.84 10.66
N ILE A 46 1.29 6.83 10.34
CA ILE A 46 0.85 5.44 10.19
C ILE A 46 1.37 4.66 11.39
N THR A 47 0.47 4.05 12.14
CA THR A 47 0.79 3.23 13.32
C THR A 47 0.35 1.80 13.11
N LEU A 48 1.24 0.85 13.34
CA LEU A 48 0.94 -0.58 13.35
C LEU A 48 0.94 -1.03 14.81
N GLN A 49 -0.20 -1.50 15.30
CA GLN A 49 -0.39 -2.03 16.65
C GLN A 49 -0.47 -3.56 16.57
N PRO A 50 0.37 -4.33 17.28
CA PRO A 50 0.31 -5.79 17.25
C PRO A 50 -0.83 -6.36 18.12
N VAL A 51 -1.22 -5.67 19.19
CA VAL A 51 -2.25 -6.15 20.14
C VAL A 51 -3.14 -4.99 20.60
N PRO A 52 -4.44 -4.94 20.22
CA PRO A 52 -5.03 -5.75 19.15
C PRO A 52 -4.41 -5.40 17.78
N PRO A 53 -4.31 -6.34 16.83
CA PRO A 53 -3.80 -6.09 15.48
C PRO A 53 -4.60 -5.02 14.74
N SER A 54 -3.98 -3.86 14.51
CA SER A 54 -4.59 -2.77 13.75
C SER A 54 -3.56 -1.90 13.04
N VAL A 55 -4.02 -1.24 11.98
CA VAL A 55 -3.29 -0.17 11.30
C VAL A 55 -4.11 1.11 11.44
N THR A 56 -3.47 2.17 11.91
CA THR A 56 -4.09 3.46 12.13
C THR A 56 -3.43 4.50 11.25
N PHE A 57 -4.23 5.27 10.52
CA PHE A 57 -3.80 6.44 9.76
C PHE A 57 -4.36 7.69 10.45
N ARG A 58 -3.50 8.63 10.81
CA ARG A 58 -3.88 9.87 11.50
C ARG A 58 -3.28 11.08 10.80
N GLY A 59 -4.09 12.07 10.48
CA GLY A 59 -3.63 13.33 9.92
C GLY A 59 -2.97 14.20 11.00
N ASP A 60 -1.87 14.87 10.67
CA ASP A 60 -1.14 15.78 11.55
C ASP A 60 -1.41 17.25 11.17
N GLY A 61 -1.53 18.12 12.17
CA GLY A 61 -1.57 19.58 12.00
C GLY A 61 -2.94 20.26 11.99
N HIS A 62 -4.04 19.59 11.59
CA HIS A 62 -5.38 20.20 11.57
C HIS A 62 -6.51 19.19 11.79
N GLY A 63 -6.96 19.05 13.04
CA GLY A 63 -8.03 18.12 13.44
C GLY A 63 -7.50 16.79 14.00
N ASP A 64 -8.42 15.93 14.44
CA ASP A 64 -8.11 14.59 15.01
C ASP A 64 -8.71 13.47 14.15
N LEU A 65 -8.65 13.63 12.82
CA LEU A 65 -9.17 12.60 11.92
C LEU A 65 -8.23 11.38 11.94
N GLN A 66 -8.80 10.26 12.33
CA GLN A 66 -8.13 8.97 12.44
C GLN A 66 -8.95 7.89 11.74
N ILE A 67 -8.27 7.05 10.97
CA ILE A 67 -8.86 5.93 10.23
C ILE A 67 -8.20 4.64 10.72
N ASP A 68 -8.99 3.73 11.27
CA ASP A 68 -8.52 2.48 11.86
C ASP A 68 -8.93 1.26 11.02
N PHE A 69 -7.93 0.55 10.52
CA PHE A 69 -8.09 -0.79 9.93
C PHE A 69 -7.85 -1.85 11.00
N LYS A 70 -8.93 -2.41 11.54
CA LYS A 70 -8.90 -3.49 12.54
C LYS A 70 -8.92 -4.86 11.86
N TYR A 71 -7.87 -5.65 12.03
CA TYR A 71 -7.67 -6.91 11.32
C TYR A 71 -8.81 -7.92 11.53
N TYR A 72 -9.29 -8.07 12.75
CA TYR A 72 -10.33 -9.05 13.09
C TYR A 72 -11.77 -8.59 12.82
N VAL A 73 -11.97 -7.32 12.47
CA VAL A 73 -13.31 -6.75 12.27
C VAL A 73 -13.62 -6.63 10.78
N ASN A 74 -12.63 -6.25 9.97
CA ASN A 74 -12.81 -5.94 8.56
C ASN A 74 -11.79 -6.71 7.71
N THR A 75 -11.94 -8.03 7.60
CA THR A 75 -11.07 -8.89 6.78
C THR A 75 -11.10 -8.53 5.30
N ASP A 76 -12.19 -7.91 4.83
CA ASP A 76 -12.34 -7.44 3.45
C ASP A 76 -11.47 -6.19 3.18
N LEU A 77 -11.24 -5.38 4.22
CA LEU A 77 -10.43 -4.16 4.13
C LEU A 77 -8.97 -4.40 4.47
N LEU A 78 -8.67 -5.39 5.33
CA LEU A 78 -7.31 -5.73 5.77
C LEU A 78 -7.09 -7.25 5.72
N VAL A 79 -6.51 -7.72 4.62
CA VAL A 79 -6.40 -9.15 4.28
C VAL A 79 -5.28 -9.84 5.07
N ALA A 80 -4.19 -9.13 5.34
CA ALA A 80 -3.06 -9.66 6.09
C ALA A 80 -2.43 -8.55 6.95
N PHE A 81 -1.90 -8.95 8.10
CA PHE A 81 -1.20 -8.08 9.02
C PHE A 81 -0.11 -8.87 9.76
N HIS A 82 1.07 -8.27 9.87
CA HIS A 82 2.18 -8.79 10.66
C HIS A 82 2.97 -7.62 11.23
N CYS A 83 3.17 -7.62 12.55
CA CYS A 83 3.92 -6.63 13.29
C CYS A 83 4.26 -7.25 14.65
N ASP A 84 5.52 -7.22 15.08
CA ASP A 84 5.93 -7.81 16.36
C ASP A 84 5.86 -6.79 17.51
N HIS A 85 6.13 -5.52 17.20
CA HIS A 85 6.14 -4.41 18.16
C HIS A 85 5.37 -3.23 17.59
N GLN A 86 4.79 -2.40 18.46
CA GLN A 86 4.15 -1.18 17.98
C GLN A 86 5.19 -0.30 17.27
N VAL A 87 4.88 0.11 16.04
CA VAL A 87 5.72 1.03 15.26
C VAL A 87 4.87 2.16 14.72
N SER A 88 5.43 3.36 14.67
CA SER A 88 4.73 4.55 14.18
C SER A 88 5.70 5.45 13.43
N TYR A 89 5.29 5.88 12.24
CA TYR A 89 6.10 6.75 11.37
C TYR A 89 5.22 7.77 10.68
N ARG A 90 5.76 8.96 10.45
CA ARG A 90 5.08 10.06 9.79
C ARG A 90 5.58 10.22 8.37
N TYR A 91 4.67 10.45 7.41
CA TYR A 91 5.00 10.61 6.00
C TYR A 91 4.25 11.80 5.43
N LYS A 92 4.90 12.60 4.58
CA LYS A 92 4.24 13.72 3.90
C LYS A 92 3.08 13.24 3.05
N TYR A 93 1.91 13.84 3.23
CA TYR A 93 0.67 13.49 2.51
C TYR A 93 0.90 13.39 1.00
N LYS A 94 1.55 14.39 0.40
CA LYS A 94 1.80 14.43 -1.06
C LYS A 94 2.52 13.19 -1.62
N PHE A 95 3.40 12.56 -0.83
CA PHE A 95 4.12 11.37 -1.27
C PHE A 95 3.29 10.11 -1.10
N LEU A 96 2.47 10.03 -0.05
CA LEU A 96 1.50 8.94 0.11
C LEU A 96 0.42 9.02 -0.97
N HIS A 97 -0.16 10.20 -1.21
CA HIS A 97 -1.14 10.42 -2.27
C HIS A 97 -0.59 10.07 -3.67
N ALA A 98 0.71 10.33 -3.93
CA ALA A 98 1.34 9.92 -5.19
C ALA A 98 1.38 8.39 -5.38
N THR A 99 1.34 7.60 -4.31
CA THR A 99 1.27 6.13 -4.41
C THR A 99 -0.13 5.66 -4.82
N THR A 100 -1.17 6.42 -4.53
CA THR A 100 -2.58 6.01 -4.75
C THR A 100 -3.29 6.77 -5.88
N SER A 101 -2.77 7.90 -6.35
CA SER A 101 -3.44 8.79 -7.30
C SER A 101 -3.64 8.21 -8.70
N ASN A 102 -2.80 7.27 -9.12
CA ASN A 102 -2.85 6.64 -10.46
C ASN A 102 -3.00 5.12 -10.39
N ILE A 103 -3.63 4.59 -9.34
CA ILE A 103 -3.88 3.16 -9.23
C ILE A 103 -4.74 2.72 -10.44
N PRO A 104 -4.27 1.78 -11.28
CA PRO A 104 -5.07 1.29 -12.40
C PRO A 104 -6.39 0.70 -11.92
N THR A 105 -7.46 0.93 -12.67
CA THR A 105 -8.81 0.45 -12.33
C THR A 105 -8.86 -1.07 -12.10
N SER A 106 -7.97 -1.84 -12.74
CA SER A 106 -7.84 -3.29 -12.50
C SER A 106 -7.41 -3.62 -11.08
N VAL A 107 -6.57 -2.81 -10.43
CA VAL A 107 -6.21 -3.01 -9.01
C VAL A 107 -7.41 -2.73 -8.11
N ILE A 108 -8.18 -1.68 -8.43
CA ILE A 108 -9.35 -1.26 -7.66
C ILE A 108 -10.49 -2.27 -7.81
N LYS A 109 -10.73 -2.78 -9.03
CA LYS A 109 -11.86 -3.67 -9.36
C LYS A 109 -11.56 -5.15 -9.14
N ASP A 110 -10.36 -5.62 -9.48
CA ASP A 110 -10.01 -7.04 -9.36
C ASP A 110 -9.58 -7.41 -7.92
N ASN A 111 -9.60 -6.44 -7.00
CA ASN A 111 -9.28 -6.56 -5.58
C ASN A 111 -8.00 -7.37 -5.30
N ARG A 112 -6.99 -7.19 -6.15
CA ARG A 112 -5.71 -7.92 -6.06
C ARG A 112 -4.79 -7.40 -4.94
N GLY A 113 -5.22 -6.35 -4.25
CA GLY A 113 -4.65 -5.86 -3.00
C GLY A 113 -3.45 -4.94 -3.18
N SER A 114 -3.30 -4.01 -2.24
CA SER A 114 -2.04 -3.30 -2.01
C SER A 114 -1.29 -4.02 -0.90
N LYS A 115 0.03 -4.15 -1.01
CA LYS A 115 0.88 -4.59 0.09
C LYS A 115 1.72 -3.40 0.56
N LEU A 116 1.66 -3.10 1.84
CA LEU A 116 2.48 -2.09 2.47
C LEU A 116 3.47 -2.77 3.40
N THR A 117 4.69 -2.27 3.41
CA THR A 117 5.78 -2.83 4.19
C THR A 117 6.60 -1.69 4.77
N ILE A 118 6.80 -1.70 6.07
CA ILE A 118 7.67 -0.76 6.78
C ILE A 118 8.97 -1.50 7.07
N GLY A 119 10.06 -1.03 6.46
CA GLY A 119 11.41 -1.52 6.72
C GLY A 119 12.06 -0.82 7.91
N ARG A 120 13.28 -1.25 8.25
CA ARG A 120 14.13 -0.54 9.24
C ARG A 120 14.28 0.94 8.86
N GLY A 121 14.26 1.81 9.87
CA GLY A 121 14.32 3.26 9.68
C GLY A 121 13.05 3.88 9.11
N GLY A 122 11.93 3.14 9.09
CA GLY A 122 10.62 3.66 8.71
C GLY A 122 10.40 3.82 7.21
N MET A 123 11.26 3.26 6.35
CA MET A 123 11.05 3.31 4.91
C MET A 123 9.77 2.54 4.54
N LEU A 124 8.79 3.24 3.96
CA LEU A 124 7.54 2.65 3.53
C LEU A 124 7.64 2.20 2.07
N LYS A 125 7.44 0.91 1.84
CA LYS A 125 7.24 0.33 0.51
C LYS A 125 5.74 0.10 0.29
N VAL A 126 5.21 0.65 -0.80
CA VAL A 126 3.83 0.43 -1.25
C VAL A 126 3.87 -0.32 -2.58
N GLN A 127 3.22 -1.48 -2.63
CA GLN A 127 3.23 -2.37 -3.79
C GLN A 127 1.79 -2.65 -4.24
N HIS A 128 1.46 -2.26 -5.47
CA HIS A 128 0.14 -2.52 -6.07
C HIS A 128 0.22 -3.67 -7.06
N LEU A 129 -0.64 -4.68 -6.89
CA LEU A 129 -0.73 -5.84 -7.78
C LEU A 129 -1.62 -5.50 -8.99
N VAL A 130 -1.01 -5.29 -10.17
CA VAL A 130 -1.71 -4.93 -11.40
C VAL A 130 -1.90 -6.12 -12.32
N SER A 131 -3.11 -6.26 -12.87
CA SER A 131 -3.39 -7.16 -14.00
C SER A 131 -3.09 -6.42 -15.30
N VAL A 132 -2.16 -6.95 -16.10
CA VAL A 132 -1.82 -6.42 -17.42
C VAL A 132 -2.55 -7.26 -18.46
N ALA A 133 -3.59 -6.69 -19.05
CA ALA A 133 -4.23 -7.28 -20.22
C ALA A 133 -3.24 -7.20 -21.40
N ARG A 134 -3.10 -8.29 -22.15
CA ARG A 134 -2.48 -8.21 -23.47
C ARG A 134 -3.45 -7.42 -24.38
N PRO A 135 -2.98 -6.42 -25.13
CA PRO A 135 -3.79 -5.89 -26.22
C PRO A 135 -4.11 -7.06 -27.15
N SER A 136 -5.39 -7.42 -27.27
CA SER A 136 -5.82 -8.32 -28.31
C SER A 136 -5.57 -7.59 -29.63
N ILE A 137 -4.60 -8.06 -30.40
CA ILE A 137 -4.49 -7.66 -31.80
C ILE A 137 -5.81 -8.14 -32.42
N SER A 138 -6.68 -7.18 -32.75
CA SER A 138 -7.96 -7.43 -33.39
C SER A 138 -7.71 -7.92 -34.82
N HIS A 139 -7.38 -9.19 -34.97
CA HIS A 139 -7.60 -9.90 -36.21
C HIS A 139 -8.86 -10.73 -36.03
N SER A 140 -9.90 -10.32 -36.76
CA SER A 140 -11.11 -11.07 -36.99
C SER A 140 -10.77 -12.39 -37.68
N HIS A 141 -10.50 -13.43 -36.90
CA HIS A 141 -10.57 -14.79 -37.39
C HIS A 141 -11.33 -15.62 -36.37
N VAL A 142 -12.58 -15.90 -36.71
CA VAL A 142 -13.42 -16.91 -36.06
C VAL A 142 -12.74 -18.24 -36.31
N ASP A 143 -12.02 -18.78 -35.32
CA ASP A 143 -12.10 -20.22 -35.08
C ASP A 143 -11.56 -20.64 -33.71
N SER A 144 -12.34 -21.51 -33.08
CA SER A 144 -11.89 -22.59 -32.17
C SER A 144 -11.31 -22.27 -30.78
N ALA A 145 -12.02 -22.79 -29.76
CA ALA A 145 -11.54 -23.17 -28.43
C ALA A 145 -10.97 -22.09 -27.48
N GLY A 146 -11.85 -21.35 -26.81
CA GLY A 146 -12.02 -21.39 -25.35
C GLY A 146 -10.85 -21.13 -24.37
N TYR A 147 -9.65 -20.78 -24.80
CA TYR A 147 -8.56 -20.43 -23.88
C TYR A 147 -8.42 -18.90 -23.79
N GLN A 148 -9.11 -18.28 -22.84
CA GLN A 148 -8.72 -16.93 -22.40
C GLN A 148 -7.26 -17.01 -21.95
N GLN A 149 -6.35 -16.35 -22.68
CA GLN A 149 -4.95 -16.27 -22.24
C GLN A 149 -4.90 -15.64 -20.85
N PRO A 150 -4.17 -16.24 -19.88
CA PRO A 150 -4.13 -15.72 -18.53
C PRO A 150 -3.56 -14.30 -18.51
N SER A 151 -4.21 -13.41 -17.78
CA SER A 151 -3.72 -12.05 -17.55
C SER A 151 -2.35 -12.11 -16.88
N ARG A 152 -1.40 -11.31 -17.36
CA ARG A 152 -0.07 -11.19 -16.72
C ARG A 152 -0.23 -10.36 -15.46
N ILE A 153 0.50 -10.72 -14.41
CA ILE A 153 0.51 -9.98 -13.15
C ILE A 153 1.83 -9.21 -13.09
N ALA A 154 1.75 -7.91 -12.80
CA ALA A 154 2.92 -7.08 -12.54
C ALA A 154 2.73 -6.30 -11.24
N TYR A 155 3.80 -5.68 -10.76
CA TYR A 155 3.76 -4.82 -9.58
C TYR A 155 4.24 -3.42 -9.92
N ILE A 156 3.59 -2.44 -9.29
CA ILE A 156 4.08 -1.07 -9.22
C ILE A 156 4.53 -0.83 -7.78
N GLU A 157 5.80 -0.48 -7.61
CA GLU A 157 6.39 -0.23 -6.29
C GLU A 157 6.75 1.24 -6.09
N PHE A 158 6.35 1.77 -4.95
CA PHE A 158 6.72 3.08 -4.44
C PHE A 158 7.51 2.93 -3.14
N PHE A 159 8.50 3.81 -2.96
CA PHE A 159 9.28 3.92 -1.73
C PHE A 159 9.13 5.35 -1.20
N VAL A 160 8.65 5.46 0.04
CA VAL A 160 8.38 6.72 0.72
C VAL A 160 9.22 6.79 1.98
N LYS A 161 10.11 7.77 2.03
CA LYS A 161 10.93 8.05 3.23
C LYS A 161 10.03 8.67 4.30
N PRO A 162 10.14 8.25 5.57
CA PRO A 162 9.45 8.92 6.65
C PRO A 162 10.03 10.33 6.85
N GLU A 163 9.26 11.18 7.51
CA GLU A 163 9.79 12.42 8.05
C GLU A 163 10.77 12.11 9.18
N GLU A 164 11.81 12.91 9.26
CA GLU A 164 12.69 12.91 10.42
C GLU A 164 11.96 13.67 11.53
N ASP A 165 11.88 13.09 12.73
CA ASP A 165 11.54 13.87 13.90
C ASP A 165 12.65 14.91 14.02
N GLU A 166 12.31 16.20 13.99
CA GLU A 166 13.29 17.22 14.32
C GLU A 166 13.72 16.91 15.75
N ALA A 167 14.91 16.33 15.87
CA ALA A 167 15.53 16.09 17.16
C ALA A 167 15.45 17.42 17.88
N THR A 168 14.76 17.44 19.02
CA THR A 168 14.84 18.53 19.97
C THR A 168 16.32 18.77 20.20
N GLY A 169 16.85 19.80 19.56
CA GLY A 169 18.14 20.38 19.87
C GLY A 169 18.01 20.88 21.29
N ASN A 170 18.29 20.01 22.25
CA ASN A 170 18.51 20.41 23.62
C ASN A 170 19.71 21.34 23.60
N ASP A 171 19.39 22.61 23.79
CA ASP A 171 20.28 23.68 24.19
C ASP A 171 21.22 23.17 25.29
N SER A 172 22.53 23.38 25.13
CA SER A 172 23.57 23.12 26.14
C SER A 172 24.54 24.28 26.16
#